data_AF-A0A645HX97-F1
#
_entry.id   AF-A0A645HX97-F1
#
_cell.length_a   1.000
_cell.length_b   1.000
_cell.length_c   1.000
_cell.angle_alpha   90.00
_cell.angle_beta   90.00
_cell.angle_gamma   90.00
#
_symmetry.space_group_name_H-M   'P 1'
#
loop_
_entity.id
_entity.type
_entity.pdbx_description
1 polymer ?
#
loop_
_entity_poly.entity_id
_entity_poly.type
_entity_poly.pdbx_seq_one_letter_code
_entity_poly.pdbx_strand_id
1 'polypeptide(L)' 'MGRLGAQGLCDICTPVSPADVRPGDLVFFEHTYDTDGVSHVGIYVGNGMMLAAGDPIGYSNLNTSYWQSHFYTFGRLPNP' A
#
# COMPACT_ATOMS: atom_id res chain seq x y z
N MET A 1 -8.56 -15.24 -14.25
CA MET A 1 -8.20 -14.53 -13.01
C MET A 1 -9.14 -13.35 -12.85
N GLY A 2 -9.85 -13.24 -11.73
CA GLY A 2 -10.72 -12.10 -11.44
C GLY A 2 -9.93 -10.90 -10.89
N ARG A 3 -10.62 -9.79 -10.61
CA ARG A 3 -10.03 -8.63 -9.92
C ARG A 3 -9.46 -9.04 -8.55
N LEU A 4 -8.28 -8.53 -8.21
CA LEU A 4 -7.67 -8.71 -6.88
C LEU A 4 -8.07 -7.56 -5.96
N GLY A 5 -8.30 -7.88 -4.68
CA GLY A 5 -8.38 -6.89 -3.61
C GLY A 5 -6.99 -6.54 -3.05
N ALA A 6 -6.93 -5.74 -1.98
CA ALA A 6 -5.67 -5.32 -1.37
C ALA A 6 -4.81 -6.51 -0.91
N GLN A 7 -5.40 -7.49 -0.23
CA GLN A 7 -4.73 -8.74 0.14
C GLN A 7 -4.19 -9.49 -1.08
N GLY A 8 -5.03 -9.73 -2.10
CA GLY A 8 -4.61 -10.45 -3.29
C GLY A 8 -3.49 -9.74 -4.08
N LEU A 9 -3.47 -8.40 -4.07
CA LEU A 9 -2.36 -7.63 -4.62
C LEU A 9 -1.08 -7.80 -3.78
N CYS A 10 -1.20 -7.79 -2.46
CA CYS A 10 -0.07 -8.03 -1.56
C CYS A 10 0.54 -9.43 -1.78
N ASP A 11 -0.30 -10.46 -1.93
CA ASP A 11 0.13 -11.86 -2.09
C ASP A 11 0.96 -12.10 -3.36
N ILE A 12 0.72 -11.33 -4.42
CA ILE A 12 1.48 -11.44 -5.68
C ILE A 12 2.72 -10.53 -5.71
N CYS A 13 2.82 -9.57 -4.79
CA CYS A 13 3.93 -8.64 -4.76
C CYS A 13 5.19 -9.28 -4.18
N THR A 14 6.35 -8.86 -4.69
CA THR A 14 7.62 -9.08 -3.99
C THR A 14 7.74 -8.02 -2.90
N PRO A 15 7.94 -8.38 -1.62
CA PRO A 15 8.14 -7.41 -0.55
C PRO A 15 9.33 -6.50 -0.80
N VAL A 16 9.20 -5.21 -0.48
CA VAL A 16 10.25 -4.20 -0.66
C VAL A 16 10.53 -3.52 0.67
N SER A 17 11.81 -3.32 0.99
CA SER A 17 12.20 -2.58 2.19
C SER A 17 11.89 -1.08 2.04
N PRO A 18 11.66 -0.32 3.13
CA PRO A 18 11.51 1.13 3.04
C PRO A 18 12.73 1.86 2.42
N ALA A 19 13.92 1.25 2.43
CA ALA A 19 15.11 1.83 1.80
C ALA A 19 15.14 1.63 0.27
N ASP A 20 14.45 0.59 -0.22
CA ASP A 20 14.46 0.19 -1.64
C ASP A 20 13.15 0.54 -2.36
N VAL A 21 12.19 1.13 -1.65
CA VAL A 21 10.89 1.52 -2.20
C VAL A 21 11.05 2.66 -3.19
N ARG A 22 10.39 2.52 -4.34
CA ARG A 22 10.43 3.51 -5.42
C ARG A 22 9.02 3.87 -5.90
N PRO A 23 8.82 5.05 -6.51
CA PRO A 23 7.54 5.39 -7.12
C PRO A 23 7.03 4.28 -8.04
N GLY A 24 5.75 3.90 -7.86
CA GLY A 24 5.10 2.80 -8.56
C GLY A 24 5.04 1.48 -7.77
N ASP A 25 5.82 1.32 -6.70
CA ASP A 25 5.59 0.25 -5.74
C ASP A 25 4.26 0.49 -4.99
N LEU A 26 3.63 -0.59 -4.52
CA LEU A 26 2.43 -0.52 -3.70
C LEU A 26 2.80 -0.40 -2.22
N VAL A 27 1.96 0.29 -1.46
CA VAL A 27 2.01 0.34 0.01
C VAL A 27 0.73 -0.27 0.56
N PHE A 28 0.89 -1.17 1.52
CA PHE A 28 -0.19 -1.96 2.09
C PHE A 28 -0.38 -1.63 3.56
N PHE A 29 -1.62 -1.69 4.01
CA PHE A 29 -2.01 -1.39 5.38
C PHE A 29 -3.01 -2.40 5.92
N GLU A 30 -2.98 -2.60 7.23
CA GLU A 30 -3.92 -3.45 7.97
C GLU A 30 -4.76 -2.62 8.93
N HIS A 31 -5.93 -3.14 9.32
CA HIS A 31 -6.82 -2.55 10.33
C HIS A 31 -7.33 -1.13 10.03
N THR A 32 -7.36 -0.70 8.76
CA THR A 32 -7.98 0.58 8.37
C THR A 32 -9.51 0.54 8.41
N TYR A 33 -10.08 -0.67 8.44
CA TYR A 33 -11.47 -1.00 8.79
C TYR A 33 -11.51 -2.43 9.33
N ASP A 34 -12.68 -2.88 9.79
CA ASP A 34 -12.88 -4.21 10.38
C ASP A 34 -12.79 -5.31 9.32
N THR A 35 -11.60 -5.89 9.16
CA THR A 35 -11.29 -7.02 8.29
C THR A 35 -10.02 -7.71 8.75
N ASP A 36 -9.89 -9.00 8.39
CA ASP A 36 -8.64 -9.73 8.54
C ASP A 36 -7.67 -9.38 7.38
N GLY A 37 -6.38 -9.32 7.70
CA GLY A 37 -5.29 -9.08 6.74
C GLY A 37 -5.26 -7.66 6.18
N VAL A 38 -4.68 -7.55 4.98
CA VAL A 38 -4.46 -6.26 4.30
C VAL A 38 -5.79 -5.62 3.93
N SER A 39 -6.08 -4.49 4.58
CA SER A 39 -7.32 -3.75 4.45
C SER A 39 -7.24 -2.63 3.42
N HIS A 40 -6.08 -2.02 3.20
CA HIS A 40 -5.92 -0.89 2.28
C HIS A 40 -4.66 -1.01 1.42
N VAL A 41 -4.70 -0.42 0.23
CA VAL A 41 -3.57 -0.33 -0.70
C VAL A 41 -3.50 1.05 -1.36
N GLY A 42 -2.30 1.58 -1.46
CA GLY A 42 -1.99 2.80 -2.21
C GLY A 42 -0.81 2.59 -3.14
N ILE A 43 -0.61 3.52 -4.08
CA ILE A 43 0.58 3.56 -4.93
C ILE A 43 1.56 4.53 -4.28
N TYR A 44 2.76 4.06 -3.93
CA TYR A 44 3.83 4.93 -3.45
C TYR A 44 4.28 5.86 -4.58
N VAL A 45 4.38 7.15 -4.31
CA VAL A 45 4.73 8.18 -5.30
C VAL A 45 6.03 8.91 -4.96
N GLY A 46 6.80 8.40 -4.00
CA GLY A 46 8.04 9.02 -3.53
C GLY A 46 7.83 9.97 -2.35
N ASN A 47 8.94 10.39 -1.73
CA ASN A 47 8.96 11.38 -0.64
C ASN A 47 8.01 11.07 0.54
N GLY A 48 7.80 9.79 0.86
CA GLY A 48 6.88 9.40 1.93
C GLY A 48 5.40 9.66 1.60
N MET A 49 5.04 9.77 0.32
CA MET A 49 3.68 10.02 -0.14
C MET A 49 3.11 8.81 -0.88
N MET A 50 1.80 8.63 -0.81
CA MET A 50 1.05 7.72 -1.67
C MET A 50 -0.09 8.43 -2.39
N LEU A 51 -0.54 7.86 -3.52
CA LEU A 51 -1.82 8.13 -4.16
C LEU A 51 -2.74 6.94 -3.89
N ALA A 52 -3.92 7.18 -3.32
CA ALA A 52 -4.86 6.11 -2.98
C ALA A 52 -6.31 6.53 -3.22
N ALA A 53 -7.18 5.53 -3.36
CA ALA A 53 -8.62 5.71 -3.38
C ALA A 53 -9.15 5.87 -1.93
N GLY A 54 -8.72 6.94 -1.27
CA GLY A 54 -9.34 7.43 -0.04
C GLY A 54 -10.66 8.14 -0.34
N ASP A 55 -11.15 8.88 0.66
CA ASP A 55 -12.32 9.74 0.53
C ASP A 55 -11.92 11.20 0.82
N PRO A 56 -11.60 12.02 -0.21
CA PRO A 56 -11.61 11.70 -1.65
C PRO A 56 -10.35 10.94 -2.12
N ILE A 57 -10.36 10.49 -3.38
CA ILE A 57 -9.15 10.00 -4.05
C ILE A 57 -8.09 11.10 -4.01
N GLY A 58 -6.88 10.78 -3.55
CA GLY A 58 -5.85 11.81 -3.44
C GLY A 58 -4.55 11.34 -2.82
N TYR A 59 -3.67 12.33 -2.64
CA TYR A 59 -2.37 12.12 -2.04
C TYR A 59 -2.47 12.07 -0.51
N SER A 60 -1.73 11.16 0.10
CA SER A 60 -1.62 11.03 1.56
C SER A 60 -0.16 10.92 1.98
N ASN A 61 0.18 11.60 3.08
CA ASN A 61 1.50 11.52 3.69
C ASN A 61 1.59 10.29 4.59
N LEU A 62 2.47 9.35 4.24
CA LEU A 62 2.68 8.09 4.97
C LEU A 62 3.28 8.31 6.36
N ASN A 63 3.91 9.47 6.60
CA ASN A 63 4.58 9.78 7.88
C ASN A 63 3.60 10.25 8.97
N THR A 64 2.29 10.28 8.73
CA THR A 64 1.32 10.56 9.79
C THR A 64 1.22 9.39 10.74
N SER A 65 0.91 9.65 12.01
CA SER A 65 0.78 8.60 13.03
C SER A 65 -0.23 7.52 12.62
N TYR A 66 -1.31 7.91 11.93
CA TYR A 66 -2.33 7.00 11.42
C TYR A 66 -1.74 6.02 10.39
N TRP A 67 -1.08 6.52 9.33
CA TRP A 67 -0.53 5.63 8.31
C TRP A 67 0.64 4.80 8.83
N GLN A 68 1.42 5.33 9.77
CA GLN A 68 2.48 4.57 10.44
C GLN A 68 1.91 3.45 11.34
N SER A 69 0.81 3.68 12.06
CA SER A 69 0.21 2.65 12.91
C SER A 69 -0.49 1.54 12.13
N HIS A 70 -0.88 1.81 10.89
CA HIS A 70 -1.53 0.84 10.00
C HIS A 70 -0.58 0.24 8.97
N PHE A 71 0.67 0.71 8.87
CA PHE A 71 1.62 0.26 7.86
C PHE A 71 1.91 -1.23 8.01
N TYR A 72 1.75 -1.96 6.91
CA TYR A 72 2.07 -3.37 6.85
C TYR A 72 3.37 -3.62 6.09
N THR A 73 3.40 -3.30 4.79
CA THR A 73 4.59 -3.50 3.95
C THR A 73 4.53 -2.69 2.66
N PHE A 74 5.67 -2.53 2.01
CA PHE A 74 5.73 -2.16 0.59
C PHE A 74 5.84 -3.42 -0.28
N GLY A 75 5.29 -3.37 -1.49
CA GLY A 75 5.39 -4.48 -2.43
C GLY A 75 5.54 -4.02 -3.87
N ARG A 76 6.39 -4.70 -4.62
CA ARG A 76 6.60 -4.47 -6.04
C ARG A 76 5.82 -5.50 -6.83
N LEU A 77 5.00 -5.04 -7.77
CA LEU A 77 4.30 -5.94 -8.69
C LEU A 77 5.32 -6.77 -9.48
N PRO A 78 5.00 -8.04 -9.76
CA PRO A 78 5.84 -8.86 -10.63
C PRO A 78 5.90 -8.21 -12.01
N ASN A 79 7.06 -8.27 -12.66
CA ASN A 79 7.17 -7.84 -14.05
C ASN A 79 6.21 -8.70 -14.90
N PRO A 80 5.51 -8.10 -15.88
CA PRO A 80 4.69 -8.85 -16.82
C PRO A 80 5.51 -9.86 -17.63
#